data_AF-A0A7X2H6S6-F1
#
_entry.id   AF-A0A7X2H6S6-F1
#
_cell.length_a   1.000
_cell.length_b   1.000
_cell.length_c   1.000
_cell.angle_alpha   90.00
_cell.angle_beta   90.00
_cell.angle_gamma   90.00
#
_symmetry.space_group_name_H-M   'P 1'
#
loop_
_entity.id
_entity.type
_entity.pdbx_description
1 polymer ?
#
loop_
_entity_poly.entity_id
_entity_poly.type
_entity_poly.pdbx_seq_one_letter_code
_entity_poly.pdbx_strand_id
1 'polypeptide(L)'
;MKIPFYRKWLFWCIIIVLVGFLVITNGGKKTTIDQAVPTATIEPTQTTEPPTNVPSDIPATTEQTNENWESTLKRLAQSDASATEKSTAAEALARNYKPSKDELLDFESSIVEEYTSENYLANIKDAEYMLNNIFKAIVVGDQHSDDEAISDFAVDFYQNTKYTYQGVHAADSDSIKSNEEQMNKALAKLKK
;
A
#
# COMPACT_ATOMS: atom_id res chain seq x y z
N MET A 1 -33.34 -22.57 10.10
CA MET A 1 -32.62 -23.85 9.96
C MET A 1 -31.17 -23.52 9.64
N LYS A 2 -30.22 -24.02 10.45
CA LYS A 2 -28.79 -23.78 10.33
C LYS A 2 -28.19 -24.84 9.41
N ILE A 3 -27.44 -24.43 8.39
CA ILE A 3 -26.64 -25.32 7.53
C ILE A 3 -25.17 -25.15 7.96
N PRO A 4 -24.43 -26.23 8.26
CA PRO A 4 -23.13 -26.12 8.91
C PRO A 4 -21.98 -25.81 7.96
N PHE A 5 -21.16 -24.88 8.44
CA PHE A 5 -19.77 -24.62 8.10
C PHE A 5 -18.92 -25.90 8.27
N TYR A 6 -17.74 -25.96 7.63
CA TYR A 6 -16.72 -27.01 7.70
C TYR A 6 -16.84 -28.21 6.73
N ARG A 7 -16.43 -28.01 5.47
CA ARG A 7 -15.79 -29.05 4.66
C ARG A 7 -14.91 -28.41 3.59
N LYS A 8 -13.61 -28.29 3.87
CA LYS A 8 -12.45 -28.38 2.94
C LYS A 8 -11.16 -27.93 3.65
N TRP A 9 -10.85 -28.58 4.77
CA TRP A 9 -9.51 -28.61 5.38
C TRP A 9 -9.11 -30.08 5.44
N LEU A 10 -8.50 -30.55 4.36
CA LEU A 10 -7.88 -31.87 4.20
C LEU A 10 -7.33 -31.87 2.78
N PHE A 11 -6.04 -31.61 2.61
CA PHE A 11 -5.13 -32.25 1.64
C PHE A 11 -3.79 -31.52 1.67
N TRP A 12 -3.06 -31.72 2.77
CA TRP A 12 -1.60 -31.64 2.76
C TRP A 12 -1.07 -33.06 2.62
N CYS A 13 -0.23 -33.30 1.61
CA CYS A 13 0.97 -34.15 1.60
C CYS A 13 1.28 -34.71 0.20
N ILE A 14 2.59 -34.86 -0.06
CA ILE A 14 3.27 -35.50 -1.21
C ILE A 14 3.55 -34.47 -2.33
N ILE A 15 4.77 -34.01 -2.65
CA ILE A 15 6.06 -34.70 -2.90
C ILE A 15 7.27 -33.78 -2.64
N ILE A 16 8.30 -34.34 -2.00
CA ILE A 16 9.67 -33.83 -1.86
C ILE A 16 10.53 -34.36 -3.04
N VAL A 17 11.57 -33.59 -3.40
CA VAL A 17 12.85 -33.97 -4.05
C VAL A 17 13.04 -33.48 -5.49
N LEU A 18 13.94 -32.50 -5.66
CA LEU A 18 15.03 -32.38 -6.67
C LEU A 18 15.74 -31.03 -6.41
N VAL A 19 16.73 -30.93 -5.51
CA VAL A 19 18.19 -31.16 -5.71
C VAL A 19 18.76 -30.43 -6.94
N GLY A 20 19.68 -29.49 -6.70
CA GLY A 20 20.56 -28.99 -7.77
C GLY A 20 21.37 -27.73 -7.44
N PHE A 21 22.32 -27.85 -6.52
CA PHE A 21 23.43 -26.91 -6.31
C PHE A 21 24.11 -26.50 -7.64
N LEU A 22 24.38 -25.20 -7.83
CA LEU A 22 25.51 -24.76 -8.65
C LEU A 22 26.03 -23.39 -8.14
N VAL A 23 26.95 -23.49 -7.20
CA VAL A 23 27.93 -22.46 -6.84
C VAL A 23 29.04 -22.51 -7.90
N ILE A 24 29.33 -21.39 -8.56
CA ILE A 24 30.62 -21.17 -9.23
C ILE A 24 31.22 -19.88 -8.69
N THR A 25 32.25 -20.03 -7.86
CA THR A 25 33.28 -19.03 -7.57
C THR A 25 34.47 -19.24 -8.52
N ASN A 26 34.98 -18.17 -9.12
CA ASN A 26 36.36 -17.99 -9.61
C ASN A 26 36.52 -16.47 -9.88
N GLY A 27 37.51 -15.70 -9.44
CA GLY A 27 38.80 -16.01 -8.83
C GLY A 27 39.96 -15.44 -9.67
N GLY A 28 40.56 -14.32 -9.25
CA GLY A 28 41.90 -13.83 -9.66
C GLY A 28 41.94 -12.39 -10.20
N LYS A 29 42.31 -11.33 -9.44
CA LYS A 29 43.62 -10.87 -8.89
C LYS A 29 44.62 -10.26 -9.93
N LYS A 30 44.82 -8.92 -9.91
CA LYS A 30 46.04 -8.18 -9.45
C LYS A 30 46.19 -6.76 -10.06
N THR A 31 46.15 -5.76 -9.16
CA THR A 31 47.10 -4.64 -8.90
C THR A 31 48.03 -4.11 -10.01
N THR A 32 48.05 -2.79 -10.25
CA THR A 32 49.18 -1.84 -9.96
C THR A 32 48.83 -0.39 -10.34
N ILE A 33 49.28 0.51 -9.47
CA ILE A 33 49.14 1.98 -9.41
C ILE A 33 50.21 2.67 -10.28
N ASP A 34 49.88 3.72 -11.05
CA ASP A 34 50.14 5.14 -10.75
C ASP A 34 50.10 6.07 -11.98
N GLN A 35 49.97 7.37 -11.67
CA GLN A 35 50.27 8.59 -12.45
C GLN A 35 49.15 9.39 -13.16
N ALA A 36 49.01 10.61 -12.63
CA ALA A 36 48.17 11.77 -12.98
C ALA A 36 48.49 12.39 -14.37
N VAL A 37 47.65 13.23 -14.98
CA VAL A 37 47.39 14.69 -14.78
C VAL A 37 46.47 15.14 -16.00
N PRO A 38 45.73 16.27 -16.10
CA PRO A 38 44.81 17.07 -15.23
C PRO A 38 43.41 17.35 -15.90
N THR A 39 42.61 18.28 -15.30
CA THR A 39 41.58 19.17 -15.94
C THR A 39 40.16 18.58 -16.09
N ALA A 40 39.03 19.23 -15.75
CA ALA A 40 38.69 20.58 -15.27
C ALA A 40 37.46 20.52 -14.36
N THR A 41 37.43 21.44 -13.38
CA THR A 41 36.25 21.90 -12.64
C THR A 41 35.20 22.46 -13.60
N ILE A 42 33.95 22.03 -13.46
CA ILE A 42 32.79 22.75 -13.98
C ILE A 42 31.92 23.08 -12.76
N GLU A 43 31.80 24.38 -12.46
CA GLU A 43 30.82 24.94 -11.52
C GLU A 43 29.40 24.92 -12.14
N PRO A 44 28.33 25.02 -11.32
CA PRO A 44 26.96 24.75 -11.74
C PRO A 44 26.31 25.96 -12.41
N THR A 45 25.42 25.73 -13.36
CA THR A 45 24.48 26.75 -13.86
C THR A 45 23.05 26.26 -13.62
N GLN A 46 22.32 26.97 -12.75
CA GLN A 46 20.86 26.93 -12.65
C GLN A 46 20.24 27.79 -13.76
N THR A 47 19.09 27.37 -14.31
CA THR A 47 17.83 28.18 -14.44
C THR A 47 16.87 27.56 -15.48
N THR A 48 15.77 26.99 -14.95
CA THR A 48 14.33 27.21 -15.27
C THR A 48 13.75 27.07 -16.70
N GLU A 49 12.98 25.96 -16.87
CA GLU A 49 11.65 25.70 -17.53
C GLU A 49 11.28 26.16 -18.96
N PRO A 50 10.23 25.57 -19.62
CA PRO A 50 9.58 24.23 -19.50
C PRO A 50 9.41 23.52 -20.88
N PRO A 51 8.83 22.31 -20.93
CA PRO A 51 7.49 22.29 -21.55
C PRO A 51 6.45 21.43 -20.83
N THR A 52 5.29 22.06 -20.69
CA THR A 52 3.93 21.53 -20.64
C THR A 52 3.72 20.30 -21.52
N ASN A 53 3.34 19.18 -20.91
CA ASN A 53 2.29 18.29 -21.40
C ASN A 53 1.98 17.23 -20.32
N VAL A 54 1.11 17.61 -19.38
CA VAL A 54 0.38 16.64 -18.54
C VAL A 54 -0.99 16.48 -19.20
N PRO A 55 -1.42 15.27 -19.60
CA PRO A 55 -2.80 15.02 -19.97
C PRO A 55 -3.69 15.32 -18.75
N SER A 56 -4.32 16.49 -18.77
CA SER A 56 -5.45 16.84 -17.90
C SER A 56 -6.67 16.10 -18.38
N ASP A 57 -6.92 14.93 -17.80
CA ASP A 57 -8.24 14.29 -17.79
C ASP A 57 -8.55 13.72 -16.40
N ILE A 58 -8.13 14.44 -15.35
CA ILE A 58 -8.69 14.26 -14.01
C ILE A 58 -9.71 15.39 -13.83
N PRO A 59 -11.02 15.09 -13.78
CA PRO A 59 -12.02 16.13 -13.55
C PRO A 59 -11.81 16.72 -12.16
N ALA A 60 -11.32 17.96 -12.14
CA ALA A 60 -11.44 18.83 -10.99
C ALA A 60 -12.91 19.24 -10.87
N THR A 61 -13.62 18.71 -9.89
CA THR A 61 -14.96 19.19 -9.51
C THR A 61 -15.04 19.26 -8.00
N THR A 62 -14.90 20.48 -7.51
CA THR A 62 -15.37 20.92 -6.20
C THR A 62 -16.89 21.07 -6.26
N GLU A 63 -17.61 20.10 -5.72
CA GLU A 63 -18.91 20.30 -5.08
C GLU A 63 -19.14 19.18 -4.06
N GLN A 64 -19.20 19.58 -2.80
CA GLN A 64 -19.34 18.73 -1.63
C GLN A 64 -20.78 18.22 -1.56
N THR A 65 -21.07 17.16 -2.30
CA THR A 65 -22.21 16.28 -2.02
C THR A 65 -21.66 15.05 -1.31
N ASN A 66 -22.36 14.58 -0.29
CA ASN A 66 -22.06 13.33 0.43
C ASN A 66 -22.34 12.09 -0.46
N GLU A 67 -22.16 12.24 -1.78
CA GLU A 67 -22.59 11.29 -2.81
C GLU A 67 -21.36 10.63 -3.45
N ASN A 68 -21.10 9.46 -2.88
CA ASN A 68 -20.54 8.27 -3.49
C ASN A 68 -19.04 8.31 -3.82
N TRP A 69 -18.21 8.44 -2.77
CA TRP A 69 -16.77 8.16 -2.82
C TRP A 69 -16.48 6.79 -3.46
N GLU A 70 -17.32 5.77 -3.21
CA GLU A 70 -17.19 4.42 -3.79
C GLU A 70 -17.22 4.48 -5.32
N SER A 71 -18.17 5.23 -5.90
CA SER A 71 -18.26 5.42 -7.34
C SER A 71 -17.02 6.10 -7.92
N THR A 72 -16.41 7.01 -7.15
CA THR A 72 -15.18 7.69 -7.55
C THR A 72 -14.00 6.73 -7.53
N LEU A 73 -13.86 5.92 -6.48
CA LEU A 73 -12.83 4.88 -6.43
C LEU A 73 -13.02 3.82 -7.51
N LYS A 74 -14.26 3.46 -7.83
CA LYS A 74 -14.57 2.53 -8.92
C LYS A 74 -14.16 3.08 -10.28
N ARG A 75 -14.52 4.32 -10.60
CA ARG A 75 -14.05 4.98 -11.84
C ARG A 75 -12.53 5.06 -11.88
N LEU A 76 -11.90 5.36 -10.75
CA LEU A 76 -10.46 5.42 -10.63
C LEU A 76 -9.81 4.06 -10.84
N ALA A 77 -10.38 2.98 -10.31
CA ALA A 77 -9.91 1.62 -10.52
C ALA A 77 -9.96 1.22 -12.00
N GLN A 78 -11.00 1.66 -12.72
CA GLN A 78 -11.26 1.38 -14.13
C GLN A 78 -10.45 2.25 -15.12
N SER A 79 -9.76 3.28 -14.64
CA SER A 79 -8.97 4.16 -15.52
C SER A 79 -7.66 3.50 -15.97
N ASP A 80 -7.04 4.07 -17.00
CA ASP A 80 -5.72 3.64 -17.49
C ASP A 80 -4.54 4.20 -16.67
N ALA A 81 -4.82 4.89 -15.57
CA ALA A 81 -3.79 5.46 -14.70
C ALA A 81 -2.94 4.37 -14.02
N SER A 82 -1.71 4.72 -13.64
CA SER A 82 -0.83 3.83 -12.89
C SER A 82 -1.36 3.58 -11.46
N ALA A 83 -0.90 2.50 -10.82
CA ALA A 83 -1.23 2.21 -9.42
C ALA A 83 -0.83 3.37 -8.48
N THR A 84 0.29 4.03 -8.76
CA THR A 84 0.73 5.21 -8.02
C THR A 84 -0.28 6.35 -8.15
N GLU A 85 -0.63 6.75 -9.37
CA GLU A 85 -1.61 7.83 -9.61
C GLU A 85 -2.98 7.52 -9.01
N LYS A 86 -3.45 6.27 -9.14
CA LYS A 86 -4.70 5.81 -8.52
C LYS A 86 -4.64 5.91 -7.00
N SER A 87 -3.60 5.40 -6.37
CA SER A 87 -3.47 5.51 -4.91
C SER A 87 -3.39 6.96 -4.43
N THR A 88 -2.68 7.84 -5.15
CA THR A 88 -2.58 9.26 -4.82
C THR A 88 -3.92 9.98 -4.95
N ALA A 89 -4.71 9.68 -5.98
CA ALA A 89 -6.05 10.24 -6.12
C ALA A 89 -7.01 9.72 -5.01
N ALA A 90 -6.89 8.45 -4.61
CA ALA A 90 -7.66 7.92 -3.47
C ALA A 90 -7.24 8.57 -2.13
N GLU A 91 -5.95 8.80 -1.91
CA GLU A 91 -5.45 9.56 -0.75
C GLU A 91 -6.03 10.97 -0.71
N ALA A 92 -6.00 11.67 -1.84
CA ALA A 92 -6.55 13.02 -1.95
C ALA A 92 -8.06 13.04 -1.68
N LEU A 93 -8.80 12.03 -2.17
CA LEU A 93 -10.22 11.88 -1.88
C LEU A 93 -10.47 11.65 -0.38
N ALA A 94 -9.72 10.74 0.26
CA ALA A 94 -9.84 10.39 1.67
C ALA A 94 -9.59 11.58 2.61
N ARG A 95 -8.52 12.35 2.38
CA ARG A 95 -8.14 13.49 3.22
C ARG A 95 -9.15 14.64 3.21
N ASN A 96 -9.98 14.72 2.17
CA ASN A 96 -11.04 15.72 2.06
C ASN A 96 -12.41 15.17 2.47
N TYR A 97 -12.48 13.87 2.79
CA TYR A 97 -13.72 13.21 3.16
C TYR A 97 -14.05 13.45 4.64
N LYS A 98 -15.34 13.61 4.92
CA LYS A 98 -15.86 13.80 6.29
C LYS A 98 -16.90 12.72 6.54
N PRO A 99 -16.51 11.57 7.13
CA PRO A 99 -17.45 10.48 7.35
C PRO A 99 -18.51 10.89 8.37
N SER A 100 -19.66 10.23 8.28
CA SER A 100 -20.57 10.20 9.42
C SER A 100 -19.98 9.37 10.57
N LYS A 101 -20.51 9.50 11.78
CA LYS A 101 -20.03 8.69 12.92
C LYS A 101 -20.22 7.19 12.67
N ASP A 102 -21.37 6.80 12.13
CA ASP A 102 -21.67 5.39 11.85
C ASP A 102 -20.78 4.85 10.74
N GLU A 103 -20.53 5.65 9.69
CA GLU A 103 -19.64 5.27 8.60
C GLU A 103 -18.17 5.15 9.05
N LEU A 104 -17.72 6.03 9.96
CA LEU A 104 -16.38 5.92 10.53
C LEU A 104 -16.21 4.59 11.29
N LEU A 105 -17.21 4.21 12.11
CA LEU A 105 -17.19 2.92 12.81
C LEU A 105 -17.22 1.71 11.86
N ASP A 106 -17.95 1.83 10.74
CA ASP A 106 -17.95 0.82 9.69
C ASP A 106 -16.56 0.72 9.01
N PHE A 107 -15.88 1.85 8.79
CA PHE A 107 -14.53 1.86 8.22
C PHE A 107 -13.50 1.26 9.19
N GLU A 108 -13.53 1.64 10.47
CA GLU A 108 -12.70 1.07 11.52
C GLU A 108 -12.86 -0.47 11.56
N SER A 109 -14.11 -0.92 11.60
CA SER A 109 -14.44 -2.35 11.64
C SER A 109 -13.95 -3.06 10.39
N SER A 110 -14.16 -2.45 9.21
CA SER A 110 -13.74 -3.01 7.92
C SER A 110 -12.24 -3.22 7.84
N ILE A 111 -11.41 -2.24 8.22
CA ILE A 111 -9.94 -2.39 8.11
C ILE A 111 -9.39 -3.41 9.12
N VAL A 112 -9.99 -3.48 10.32
CA VAL A 112 -9.62 -4.48 11.33
C VAL A 112 -10.03 -5.88 10.86
N GLU A 113 -11.21 -6.05 10.28
CA GLU A 113 -11.68 -7.34 9.76
C GLU A 113 -10.82 -7.82 8.59
N GLU A 114 -10.48 -6.95 7.64
CA GLU A 114 -9.62 -7.27 6.50
C GLU A 114 -8.25 -7.79 6.96
N TYR A 115 -7.66 -7.15 7.97
CA TYR A 115 -6.38 -7.58 8.53
C TYR A 115 -6.50 -8.87 9.33
N THR A 116 -7.44 -8.96 10.26
CA THR A 116 -7.58 -10.13 11.15
C THR A 116 -8.07 -11.38 10.43
N SER A 117 -8.70 -11.22 9.27
CA SER A 117 -9.06 -12.30 8.36
C SER A 117 -7.97 -12.62 7.34
N GLU A 118 -6.80 -11.97 7.42
CA GLU A 118 -5.64 -12.14 6.52
C GLU A 118 -5.97 -11.85 5.04
N ASN A 119 -6.99 -11.04 4.77
CA ASN A 119 -7.47 -10.75 3.42
C ASN A 119 -6.87 -9.48 2.81
N TYR A 120 -6.44 -8.53 3.65
CA TYR A 120 -6.13 -7.15 3.21
C TYR A 120 -5.09 -7.01 2.09
N LEU A 121 -4.20 -8.00 1.91
CA LEU A 121 -3.22 -8.09 0.82
C LEU A 121 -3.44 -9.30 -0.12
N ALA A 122 -4.55 -10.02 0.01
CA ALA A 122 -4.82 -11.21 -0.81
C ALA A 122 -5.11 -10.86 -2.28
N ASN A 123 -5.67 -9.68 -2.54
CA ASN A 123 -6.14 -9.26 -3.87
C ASN A 123 -5.41 -8.01 -4.39
N ILE A 124 -4.07 -7.95 -4.30
CA ILE A 124 -3.26 -6.77 -4.65
C ILE A 124 -3.38 -6.30 -6.12
N LYS A 125 -3.95 -7.12 -7.01
CA LYS A 125 -4.20 -6.77 -8.42
C LYS A 125 -5.59 -6.22 -8.66
N ASP A 126 -6.50 -6.35 -7.70
CA ASP A 126 -7.80 -5.72 -7.74
C ASP A 126 -7.67 -4.26 -7.30
N ALA A 127 -7.66 -3.35 -8.27
CA ALA A 127 -7.51 -1.93 -8.00
C ALA A 127 -8.68 -1.37 -7.19
N GLU A 128 -9.92 -1.79 -7.43
CA GLU A 128 -11.08 -1.26 -6.70
C GLU A 128 -10.96 -1.65 -5.22
N TYR A 129 -10.65 -2.92 -4.95
CA TYR A 129 -10.43 -3.43 -3.60
C TYR A 129 -9.30 -2.68 -2.87
N MET A 130 -8.12 -2.55 -3.49
CA MET A 130 -6.98 -1.90 -2.84
C MET A 130 -7.24 -0.40 -2.60
N LEU A 131 -7.87 0.30 -3.54
CA LEU A 131 -8.21 1.71 -3.37
C LEU A 131 -9.24 1.94 -2.27
N ASN A 132 -10.22 1.04 -2.12
CA ASN A 132 -11.18 1.07 -1.01
C ASN A 132 -10.47 0.94 0.34
N ASN A 133 -9.55 -0.02 0.46
CA ASN A 133 -8.78 -0.23 1.70
C ASN A 133 -7.87 0.97 2.02
N ILE A 134 -7.21 1.55 1.01
CA ILE A 134 -6.41 2.77 1.17
C ILE A 134 -7.28 3.94 1.66
N PHE A 135 -8.42 4.16 1.01
CA PHE A 135 -9.34 5.24 1.35
C PHE A 135 -9.83 5.14 2.80
N LYS A 136 -10.37 3.98 3.19
CA LYS A 136 -10.91 3.76 4.54
C LYS A 136 -9.85 3.95 5.60
N ALA A 137 -8.65 3.39 5.40
CA ALA A 137 -7.57 3.49 6.37
C ALA A 137 -7.10 4.94 6.60
N ILE A 138 -7.05 5.76 5.55
CA ILE A 138 -6.71 7.18 5.68
C ILE A 138 -7.82 7.92 6.41
N VAL A 139 -9.09 7.68 6.04
CA VAL A 139 -10.22 8.33 6.73
C VAL A 139 -10.20 7.98 8.22
N VAL A 140 -9.96 6.72 8.59
CA VAL A 140 -9.84 6.33 9.99
C VAL A 140 -8.65 7.04 10.66
N GLY A 141 -7.45 6.98 10.07
CA GLY A 141 -6.26 7.62 10.64
C GLY A 141 -6.42 9.13 10.85
N ASP A 142 -7.05 9.83 9.91
CA ASP A 142 -7.23 11.30 9.97
C ASP A 142 -8.34 11.75 10.94
N GLN A 143 -9.27 10.88 11.33
CA GLN A 143 -10.39 11.24 12.23
C GLN A 143 -10.11 10.96 13.71
N HIS A 144 -9.05 10.23 14.02
CA HIS A 144 -8.62 9.92 15.39
C HIS A 144 -7.39 10.74 15.78
N SER A 145 -7.17 10.93 17.08
CA SER A 145 -5.91 11.51 17.55
C SER A 145 -4.77 10.48 17.48
N ASP A 146 -3.53 10.97 17.32
CA ASP A 146 -2.33 10.13 17.17
C ASP A 146 -2.04 9.21 18.37
N ASP A 147 -2.69 9.42 19.53
CA ASP A 147 -2.57 8.56 20.71
C ASP A 147 -3.59 7.42 20.75
N GLU A 148 -4.55 7.40 19.82
CA GLU A 148 -5.53 6.32 19.71
C GLU A 148 -4.96 5.12 18.95
N ALA A 149 -5.10 3.93 19.53
CA ALA A 149 -4.56 2.71 18.95
C ALA A 149 -5.15 2.37 17.57
N ILE A 150 -6.35 2.83 17.26
CA ILE A 150 -6.95 2.64 15.93
C ILE A 150 -6.27 3.51 14.87
N SER A 151 -5.76 4.69 15.25
CA SER A 151 -4.97 5.54 14.36
C SER A 151 -3.62 4.89 14.03
N ASP A 152 -2.89 4.42 15.05
CA ASP A 152 -1.66 3.62 14.88
C ASP A 152 -1.90 2.45 13.89
N PHE A 153 -2.95 1.68 14.14
CA PHE A 153 -3.32 0.54 13.30
C PHE A 153 -3.60 0.95 11.85
N ALA A 154 -4.39 2.01 11.67
CA ALA A 154 -4.80 2.48 10.35
C ALA A 154 -3.61 2.98 9.52
N VAL A 155 -2.62 3.64 10.15
CA VAL A 155 -1.41 4.12 9.50
C VAL A 155 -0.56 2.96 8.94
N ASP A 156 -0.34 1.90 9.73
CA ASP A 156 0.42 0.74 9.29
C ASP A 156 -0.33 -0.09 8.23
N PHE A 157 -1.64 -0.25 8.41
CA PHE A 157 -2.52 -0.90 7.42
C PHE A 157 -2.47 -0.16 6.08
N TYR A 158 -2.60 1.17 6.11
CA TYR A 158 -2.52 2.03 4.94
C TYR A 158 -1.18 1.88 4.21
N GLN A 159 -0.06 1.95 4.93
CA GLN A 159 1.28 1.83 4.34
C GLN A 159 1.45 0.49 3.63
N ASN A 160 1.10 -0.61 4.31
CA ASN A 160 1.19 -1.94 3.73
C ASN A 160 0.33 -2.08 2.47
N THR A 161 -0.92 -1.62 2.55
CA THR A 161 -1.87 -1.68 1.44
C THR A 161 -1.38 -0.88 0.24
N LYS A 162 -0.97 0.38 0.46
CA LYS A 162 -0.48 1.27 -0.60
C LYS A 162 0.79 0.74 -1.26
N TYR A 163 1.83 0.44 -0.49
CA TYR A 163 3.12 0.07 -1.08
C TYR A 163 3.09 -1.31 -1.74
N THR A 164 2.22 -2.21 -1.28
CA THR A 164 2.00 -3.48 -1.98
C THR A 164 1.21 -3.27 -3.27
N TYR A 165 0.16 -2.44 -3.25
CA TYR A 165 -0.61 -2.09 -4.45
C TYR A 165 0.24 -1.41 -5.53
N GLN A 166 1.13 -0.50 -5.12
CA GLN A 166 2.08 0.16 -6.02
C GLN A 166 3.19 -0.77 -6.52
N GLY A 167 3.32 -1.98 -5.96
CA GLY A 167 4.39 -2.92 -6.27
C GLY A 167 5.77 -2.51 -5.73
N VAL A 168 5.81 -1.58 -4.77
CA VAL A 168 7.04 -1.16 -4.08
C VAL A 168 7.52 -2.26 -3.13
N HIS A 169 6.59 -2.96 -2.49
CA HIS A 169 6.86 -4.08 -1.58
C HIS A 169 6.11 -5.34 -2.02
N ALA A 170 6.77 -6.49 -1.84
CA ALA A 170 6.08 -7.78 -1.88
C ALA A 170 5.32 -7.97 -0.56
N ALA A 171 4.19 -8.67 -0.62
CA ALA A 171 3.31 -8.90 0.54
C ALA A 171 4.01 -9.64 1.69
N ASP A 172 5.09 -10.39 1.42
CA ASP A 172 5.87 -11.13 2.42
C ASP A 172 7.20 -10.46 2.80
N SER A 173 7.43 -9.22 2.35
CA SER A 173 8.66 -8.49 2.65
C SER A 173 8.78 -8.11 4.12
N ASP A 174 10.01 -7.90 4.60
CA ASP A 174 10.28 -7.55 5.99
C ASP A 174 9.61 -6.23 6.41
N SER A 175 9.50 -5.26 5.50
CA SER A 175 8.79 -4.01 5.74
C SER A 175 7.29 -4.25 6.01
N ILE A 176 6.65 -5.13 5.24
CA ILE A 176 5.24 -5.49 5.46
C ILE A 176 5.08 -6.15 6.83
N LYS A 177 5.89 -7.16 7.13
CA LYS A 177 5.86 -7.88 8.41
C LYS A 177 6.11 -6.98 9.62
N SER A 178 7.06 -6.04 9.50
CA SER A 178 7.33 -5.06 10.55
C SER A 178 6.09 -4.22 10.88
N ASN A 179 5.36 -3.78 9.86
CA ASN A 179 4.11 -3.04 10.04
C ASN A 179 2.99 -3.95 10.58
N GLU A 180 2.91 -5.21 10.17
CA GLU A 180 1.98 -6.20 10.76
C GLU A 180 2.24 -6.43 12.25
N GLU A 181 3.50 -6.46 12.67
CA GLU A 181 3.85 -6.49 14.10
C GLU A 181 3.34 -5.25 14.84
N GLN A 182 3.38 -4.07 14.24
CA GLN A 182 2.82 -2.85 14.85
C GLN A 182 1.29 -2.89 14.88
N MET A 183 0.64 -3.31 13.79
CA MET A 183 -0.81 -3.55 13.75
C MET A 183 -1.25 -4.53 14.84
N ASN A 184 -0.51 -5.62 15.06
CA ASN A 184 -0.79 -6.57 16.15
C ASN A 184 -0.69 -5.93 17.54
N LYS A 185 0.30 -5.05 17.77
CA LYS A 185 0.43 -4.31 19.03
C LYS A 185 -0.73 -3.33 19.22
N ALA A 186 -1.12 -2.62 18.17
CA ALA A 186 -2.25 -1.70 18.18
C ALA A 186 -3.57 -2.42 18.49
N LEU A 187 -3.85 -3.55 17.82
CA LEU A 187 -5.02 -4.39 18.10
C LEU A 187 -5.06 -4.90 19.55
N ALA A 188 -3.91 -5.22 20.15
CA ALA A 188 -3.84 -5.64 21.54
C ALA A 188 -4.19 -4.52 22.53
N LYS A 189 -4.04 -3.24 22.13
CA LYS A 189 -4.49 -2.09 22.90
C LYS A 189 -6.00 -1.86 22.75
N LEU A 190 -6.56 -2.05 21.55
CA LEU A 190 -8.00 -1.88 21.27
C LEU A 190 -8.92 -2.87 22.01
N LYS A 191 -8.41 -4.05 22.36
CA LYS A 191 -9.15 -5.09 23.08
C LYS A 191 -9.20 -4.89 24.60
N LYS A 192 -8.56 -3.85 25.12
CA LYS A 192 -8.51 -3.54 26.56
C LYS A 192 -9.62 -2.58 26.96
#